data_AF-A0A2U2XDP2-F1
#
_entry.id   AF-A0A2U2XDP2-F1
#
_cell.length_a   1.000
_cell.length_b   1.000
_cell.length_c   1.000
_cell.angle_alpha   90.00
_cell.angle_beta   90.00
_cell.angle_gamma   90.00
#
_symmetry.space_group_name_H-M   'P 1'
#
loop_
_entity.id
_entity.type
_entity.pdbx_description
1 polymer ?
#
loop_
_entity_poly.entity_id
_entity_poly.type
_entity_poly.pdbx_seq_one_letter_code
_entity_poly.pdbx_strand_id
1 'polypeptide(L)'
;MKNSLNKGVHYLLLVVLMASALYVFVYYMLASEILELRTLPTNFLIAVVVYIFAQIIKRYLQKKMPWYNWLYYLGLLAVVIPLPLFSVQGSWVFSLTRWGSLFLLIPPLIEFLILIKSKPVKNQ
;
A
#
# COMPACT_ATOMS: atom_id res chain seq x y z
N MET A 1 -23.16 17.31 11.26
CA MET A 1 -22.71 16.03 11.86
C MET A 1 -21.99 15.05 10.92
N LYS A 2 -21.99 15.23 9.59
CA LYS A 2 -21.42 14.27 8.60
C LYS A 2 -19.87 14.27 8.46
N ASN A 3 -19.15 15.18 9.13
CA ASN A 3 -17.72 15.44 8.87
C ASN A 3 -16.73 14.71 9.80
N SER A 4 -17.09 14.35 11.03
CA SER A 4 -16.15 13.71 11.97
C SER A 4 -16.05 12.20 11.76
N LEU A 5 -17.18 11.52 11.54
CA LEU A 5 -17.23 10.08 11.23
C LEU A 5 -16.43 9.75 9.96
N ASN A 6 -16.57 10.56 8.91
CA ASN A 6 -15.82 10.36 7.67
C ASN A 6 -14.30 10.57 7.86
N LYS A 7 -13.89 11.47 8.76
CA LYS A 7 -12.47 11.67 9.08
C LYS A 7 -11.89 10.50 9.87
N GLY A 8 -12.63 9.98 10.86
CA GLY A 8 -12.20 8.82 11.64
C GLY A 8 -12.04 7.56 10.77
N VAL A 9 -13.03 7.28 9.92
CA VAL A 9 -12.97 6.16 8.96
C VAL A 9 -11.80 6.33 7.99
N HIS A 10 -11.57 7.55 7.48
CA HIS A 10 -10.44 7.81 6.59
C HIS A 10 -9.09 7.60 7.31
N TYR A 11 -8.95 8.06 8.54
CA TYR A 11 -7.74 7.82 9.35
C TYR A 11 -7.49 6.33 9.58
N LEU A 12 -8.53 5.59 9.95
CA LEU A 12 -8.47 4.14 10.13
C LEU A 12 -8.02 3.44 8.84
N LEU A 13 -8.58 3.83 7.69
CA LEU A 13 -8.18 3.29 6.38
C LEU A 13 -6.71 3.58 6.08
N LEU A 14 -6.21 4.78 6.38
CA LEU A 14 -4.79 5.11 6.19
C LEU A 14 -3.89 4.24 7.07
N VAL A 15 -4.27 4.01 8.33
CA VAL A 15 -3.52 3.12 9.23
C VAL A 15 -3.50 1.69 8.69
N VAL A 16 -4.63 1.15 8.25
CA VAL A 16 -4.72 -0.20 7.64
C VAL A 16 -3.85 -0.30 6.38
N LEU A 17 -3.89 0.72 5.51
CA LEU A 17 -3.09 0.79 4.30
C LEU A 17 -1.59 0.81 4.62
N MET A 18 -1.17 1.65 5.57
CA MET A 18 0.23 1.74 5.99
C MET A 18 0.72 0.44 6.63
N ALA A 19 -0.06 -0.16 7.53
CA ALA A 19 0.31 -1.41 8.18
C ALA A 19 0.46 -2.56 7.17
N SER A 20 -0.49 -2.68 6.24
CA SER A 20 -0.45 -3.73 5.21
C SER A 20 0.71 -3.51 4.23
N ALA A 21 0.94 -2.26 3.79
CA ALA A 21 2.07 -1.93 2.92
C ALA A 21 3.42 -2.15 3.60
N LEU A 22 3.54 -1.79 4.88
CA LEU A 22 4.75 -2.01 5.67
C LEU A 22 5.04 -3.50 5.84
N TYR A 23 4.01 -4.30 6.13
CA TYR A 23 4.14 -5.76 6.20
C TYR A 23 4.68 -6.35 4.88
N VAL A 24 4.09 -5.95 3.75
CA VAL A 24 4.52 -6.38 2.41
C VAL A 24 5.97 -5.96 2.12
N PHE A 25 6.32 -4.71 2.43
CA PHE A 25 7.67 -4.19 2.25
C PHE A 25 8.70 -4.94 3.09
N VAL A 26 8.43 -5.14 4.39
CA VAL A 26 9.31 -5.86 5.30
C VAL A 26 9.49 -7.31 4.85
N TYR A 27 8.42 -7.98 4.41
CA TYR A 27 8.52 -9.33 3.86
C TYR A 27 9.54 -9.40 2.70
N TYR A 28 9.46 -8.49 1.72
CA TYR A 28 10.41 -8.49 0.60
C TYR A 28 11.83 -8.07 0.97
N MET A 29 11.99 -7.22 1.99
CA MET A 29 13.30 -6.87 2.51
C MET A 29 13.99 -8.04 3.20
N LEU A 30 13.22 -8.87 3.90
CA LEU A 30 13.71 -10.06 4.60
C LEU A 30 13.88 -11.27 3.68
N ALA A 31 13.17 -11.30 2.55
CA ALA A 31 13.26 -12.40 1.60
C ALA A 31 14.70 -12.55 1.06
N SER A 32 15.24 -13.75 1.19
CA SER A 32 16.62 -14.09 0.82
C SER A 32 16.69 -15.00 -0.42
N GLU A 33 15.60 -15.73 -0.70
CA GLU A 33 15.53 -16.66 -1.82
C GLU A 33 14.49 -16.23 -2.86
N ILE A 34 14.79 -16.50 -4.14
CA ILE A 34 13.86 -16.16 -5.24
C ILE A 34 12.54 -16.93 -5.11
N LEU A 35 12.59 -18.11 -4.49
CA LEU A 35 11.42 -18.94 -4.24
C LEU A 35 10.42 -18.23 -3.32
N GLU A 36 10.90 -17.50 -2.31
CA GLU A 36 10.06 -16.76 -1.35
C GLU A 36 9.30 -15.60 -2.00
N LEU A 37 9.82 -15.06 -3.12
CA LEU A 37 9.14 -14.02 -3.90
C LEU A 37 8.00 -14.58 -4.76
N ARG A 38 7.98 -15.90 -4.98
CA ARG A 38 7.05 -16.61 -5.88
C ARG A 38 6.02 -17.45 -5.12
N THR A 39 6.47 -18.06 -4.03
CA THR A 39 5.66 -18.88 -3.13
C THR A 39 5.20 -18.02 -1.95
N LEU A 40 4.42 -16.98 -2.28
CA LEU A 40 3.95 -16.03 -1.29
C LEU A 40 3.06 -16.74 -0.25
N PRO A 41 3.37 -16.63 1.04
CA PRO A 41 2.57 -17.28 2.08
C PRO A 41 1.18 -16.65 2.15
N THR A 42 0.20 -17.41 2.63
CA THR A 42 -1.20 -16.98 2.65
C THR A 42 -1.41 -15.69 3.45
N ASN A 43 -0.67 -15.48 4.55
CA ASN A 43 -0.71 -14.25 5.33
C ASN A 43 -0.27 -13.01 4.52
N PHE A 44 0.72 -13.13 3.64
CA PHE A 44 1.14 -12.09 2.71
C PHE A 44 0.04 -11.77 1.70
N LEU A 45 -0.55 -12.81 1.10
CA LEU A 45 -1.66 -12.63 0.15
C LEU A 45 -2.86 -11.94 0.83
N ILE A 46 -3.19 -12.32 2.06
CA ILE A 46 -4.22 -11.66 2.86
C ILE A 46 -3.89 -10.18 3.05
N ALA A 47 -2.65 -9.83 3.40
CA ALA A 47 -2.24 -8.43 3.57
C ALA A 47 -2.42 -7.61 2.27
N VAL A 48 -2.05 -8.18 1.11
CA VAL A 48 -2.25 -7.54 -0.20
C VAL A 48 -3.74 -7.36 -0.51
N VAL A 49 -4.57 -8.38 -0.24
CA VAL A 49 -6.02 -8.33 -0.44
C VAL A 49 -6.66 -7.26 0.46
N VAL A 50 -6.30 -7.22 1.76
CA VAL A 50 -6.74 -6.19 2.71
C VAL A 50 -6.35 -4.80 2.21
N TYR A 51 -5.11 -4.64 1.72
CA TYR A 51 -4.66 -3.39 1.13
C TYR A 51 -5.53 -2.95 -0.05
N ILE A 52 -5.81 -3.85 -1.00
CA ILE A 52 -6.64 -3.56 -2.18
C ILE A 52 -8.07 -3.18 -1.76
N PHE A 53 -8.69 -3.94 -0.86
CA PHE A 53 -10.02 -3.63 -0.35
C PHE A 53 -10.05 -2.26 0.34
N ALA A 54 -9.06 -1.95 1.18
CA ALA A 54 -8.95 -0.64 1.80
C ALA A 54 -8.79 0.49 0.77
N GLN A 55 -8.03 0.29 -0.31
CA GLN A 55 -7.93 1.25 -1.41
C GLN A 55 -9.26 1.47 -2.13
N ILE A 56 -10.02 0.39 -2.38
CA ILE A 56 -11.34 0.48 -3.03
C ILE A 56 -12.32 1.26 -2.15
N ILE A 57 -12.39 0.94 -0.85
CA ILE A 57 -13.22 1.66 0.11
C ILE A 57 -12.79 3.13 0.17
N LYS A 58 -11.49 3.41 0.27
CA LYS A 58 -10.96 4.78 0.27
C LYS A 58 -11.38 5.53 -0.99
N ARG A 59 -11.24 4.91 -2.16
CA ARG A 59 -11.63 5.49 -3.46
C ARG A 59 -13.12 5.78 -3.54
N TYR A 60 -13.97 4.92 -2.98
CA TYR A 60 -15.41 5.16 -2.92
C TYR A 60 -15.75 6.38 -2.03
N LEU A 61 -15.03 6.56 -0.92
CA LEU A 61 -15.23 7.69 -0.01
C LEU A 61 -14.67 9.02 -0.55
N GLN A 62 -13.67 8.97 -1.43
CA GLN A 62 -12.98 10.16 -1.96
C GLN A 62 -13.47 10.53 -3.37
N LYS A 63 -14.21 11.64 -3.47
CA LYS A 63 -14.74 12.12 -4.77
C LYS A 63 -13.67 12.55 -5.78
N LYS A 64 -12.49 12.98 -5.32
CA LYS A 64 -11.36 13.36 -6.19
C LYS A 64 -10.11 12.64 -5.69
N MET A 65 -9.47 11.87 -6.57
CA MET A 65 -8.21 11.20 -6.25
C MET A 65 -7.02 12.10 -6.58
N PRO A 66 -6.15 12.40 -5.60
CA PRO A 66 -4.85 13.01 -5.86
C PRO A 66 -3.99 12.15 -6.79
N TRP A 67 -3.08 12.77 -7.53
CA TRP A 67 -2.22 12.07 -8.50
C TRP A 67 -1.34 10.98 -7.84
N TYR A 68 -0.90 11.18 -6.59
CA TYR A 68 -0.07 10.20 -5.89
C TYR A 68 -0.84 8.93 -5.51
N ASN A 69 -2.18 8.96 -5.48
CA ASN A 69 -3.00 7.77 -5.24
C ASN A 69 -2.94 6.76 -6.40
N TRP A 70 -2.30 7.07 -7.52
CA TRP A 70 -2.04 6.10 -8.58
C TRP A 70 -0.75 5.30 -8.36
N LEU A 71 0.13 5.75 -7.46
CA LEU A 71 1.42 5.10 -7.25
C LEU A 71 1.30 3.67 -6.70
N TYR A 72 0.23 3.34 -5.96
CA TYR A 72 0.06 1.98 -5.44
C TYR A 72 -0.08 0.93 -6.55
N TYR A 73 -0.53 1.30 -7.75
CA TYR A 73 -0.57 0.36 -8.87
C TYR A 73 0.84 -0.11 -9.27
N LEU A 74 1.85 0.77 -9.18
CA LEU A 74 3.25 0.38 -9.39
C LEU A 74 3.71 -0.61 -8.30
N GLY A 75 3.29 -0.38 -7.06
CA GLY A 75 3.57 -1.31 -5.96
C GLY A 75 2.91 -2.68 -6.13
N LEU A 76 1.65 -2.70 -6.61
CA LEU A 76 0.95 -3.95 -6.91
C LEU A 76 1.59 -4.69 -8.08
N LEU A 77 2.02 -3.97 -9.11
CA LEU A 77 2.78 -4.59 -10.21
C LEU A 77 4.08 -5.22 -9.69
N ALA A 78 4.80 -4.55 -8.81
CA ALA A 78 6.01 -5.11 -8.20
C ALA A 78 5.73 -6.41 -7.40
N VAL A 79 4.56 -6.53 -6.76
CA VAL A 79 4.12 -7.76 -6.08
C VAL A 79 3.80 -8.89 -7.07
N VAL A 80 3.16 -8.56 -8.19
CA VAL A 80 2.65 -9.55 -9.16
C VAL A 80 3.72 -10.04 -10.13
N ILE A 81 4.63 -9.16 -10.58
CA ILE A 81 5.68 -9.48 -11.56
C ILE A 81 6.52 -10.72 -11.22
N PRO A 82 6.97 -10.97 -9.98
CA PRO A 82 7.76 -12.18 -9.69
C PRO A 82 6.98 -13.49 -9.86
N LEU A 83 5.65 -13.48 -9.73
CA LEU A 83 4.82 -14.70 -9.71
C LEU A 83 4.92 -15.56 -10.98
N PRO A 84 4.79 -15.02 -12.20
CA PRO A 84 4.92 -15.82 -13.43
C PRO A 84 6.38 -16.13 -13.82
N LEU A 85 7.38 -15.49 -13.20
CA LEU A 85 8.77 -15.54 -13.64
C LEU A 85 9.53 -16.75 -13.07
N PHE A 86 9.06 -17.97 -13.30
CA PHE A 86 9.64 -19.19 -12.73
C PHE A 86 11.08 -19.50 -13.18
N SER A 87 11.47 -19.09 -14.40
CA SER A 87 12.81 -19.34 -14.96
C SER A 87 13.83 -18.24 -14.69
N VAL A 88 13.41 -17.07 -14.19
CA VAL A 88 14.29 -15.90 -14.06
C VAL A 88 14.92 -15.84 -12.67
N GLN A 89 16.23 -16.11 -12.57
CA GLN A 89 17.00 -16.01 -11.32
C GLN A 89 17.69 -14.65 -11.15
N GLY A 90 17.30 -13.64 -11.93
CA GLY A 90 17.97 -12.35 -11.95
C GLY A 90 17.83 -11.59 -10.64
N SER A 91 18.93 -11.06 -10.12
CA SER A 91 18.98 -10.18 -8.94
C SER A 91 18.06 -8.95 -9.07
N TRP A 92 17.75 -8.54 -10.30
CA TRP A 92 16.83 -7.45 -10.60
C TRP A 92 15.40 -7.69 -10.05
N VAL A 93 14.96 -8.95 -9.92
CA VAL A 93 13.63 -9.28 -9.37
C VAL A 93 13.55 -8.92 -7.88
N PHE A 94 14.62 -9.14 -7.13
CA PHE A 94 14.73 -8.68 -5.74
C PHE A 94 14.69 -7.16 -5.65
N SER A 95 15.47 -6.47 -6.49
CA SER A 95 15.46 -5.00 -6.52
C SER A 95 14.08 -4.47 -6.87
N LEU A 96 13.40 -5.06 -7.86
CA LEU A 96 12.06 -4.66 -8.25
C LEU A 96 11.04 -4.85 -7.12
N THR A 97 11.01 -6.01 -6.47
CA THR A 97 10.04 -6.30 -5.39
C THR A 97 10.29 -5.43 -4.16
N ARG A 98 11.56 -5.27 -3.74
CA ARG A 98 11.95 -4.44 -2.59
C ARG A 98 11.65 -2.96 -2.82
N TRP A 99 12.16 -2.38 -3.90
CA TRP A 99 11.97 -0.94 -4.16
C TRP A 99 10.56 -0.64 -4.69
N GLY A 100 9.98 -1.56 -5.46
CA GLY A 100 8.63 -1.41 -6.00
C GLY A 100 7.56 -1.48 -4.91
N SER A 101 7.70 -2.35 -3.91
CA SER A 101 6.72 -2.43 -2.81
C SER A 101 6.62 -1.15 -1.97
N LEU A 102 7.65 -0.29 -1.95
CA LEU A 102 7.57 1.04 -1.32
C LEU A 102 6.45 1.91 -1.91
N PHE A 103 6.12 1.73 -3.20
CA PHE A 103 5.04 2.47 -3.84
C PHE A 103 3.65 2.13 -3.27
N LEU A 104 3.50 1.05 -2.49
CA LEU A 104 2.30 0.78 -1.69
C LEU A 104 2.22 1.71 -0.46
N LEU A 105 3.36 2.12 0.09
CA LEU A 105 3.46 2.91 1.31
C LEU A 105 3.41 4.42 1.05
N ILE A 106 3.93 4.86 -0.11
CA ILE A 106 4.01 6.29 -0.47
C ILE A 106 2.62 6.99 -0.43
N PRO A 107 1.57 6.50 -1.11
CA PRO A 107 0.27 7.19 -1.11
C PRO A 107 -0.32 7.40 0.29
N PRO A 108 -0.49 6.36 1.13
CA PRO A 108 -1.08 6.55 2.44
C PRO A 108 -0.20 7.39 3.38
N LEU A 109 1.15 7.37 3.24
CA LEU A 109 2.03 8.26 4.00
C LEU A 109 1.83 9.74 3.63
N ILE A 110 1.84 10.07 2.34
CA ILE A 110 1.63 11.45 1.86
C ILE A 110 0.29 11.97 2.38
N GLU A 111 -0.74 11.15 2.25
CA GLU A 111 -2.10 11.50 2.66
C GLU A 111 -2.22 11.68 4.17
N PHE A 112 -1.59 10.81 4.96
CA PHE A 112 -1.51 10.92 6.41
C PHE A 112 -0.82 12.23 6.86
N LEU A 113 0.29 12.59 6.21
CA LEU A 113 1.00 13.84 6.49
C LEU A 113 0.15 15.08 6.15
N ILE A 114 -0.61 15.04 5.05
CA ILE A 114 -1.55 16.11 4.69
C ILE A 114 -2.65 16.24 5.75
N LEU A 115 -3.17 15.12 6.23
CA LEU A 115 -4.23 15.09 7.24
C LEU A 115 -3.76 15.63 8.60
N ILE A 116 -2.51 15.36 9.00
CA ILE A 116 -1.94 15.94 10.22
C ILE A 116 -1.69 17.45 10.07
N LYS A 117 -1.21 17.90 8.91
CA LYS A 117 -0.91 19.32 8.66
C LYS A 117 -2.16 20.19 8.51
N SER A 118 -3.31 19.62 8.17
CA SER A 118 -4.56 20.36 8.07
C SER A 118 -5.09 20.69 9.48
N LYS A 119 -4.73 21.88 9.98
CA LYS A 119 -5.23 22.43 11.25
C LYS A 119 -6.76 22.29 11.33
N PRO A 120 -7.34 22.03 12.52
CA PRO A 120 -8.79 22.13 12.68
C PRO A 120 -9.19 23.56 12.35
N VAL A 121 -10.07 23.71 11.35
CA VAL A 121 -10.77 24.98 11.09
C VAL A 121 -11.49 25.32 12.39
N LYS A 122 -10.96 26.29 13.15
CA LYS A 122 -11.74 27.00 14.16
C LYS A 122 -12.83 27.70 13.35
N ASN A 123 -14.06 27.20 13.44
CA ASN A 123 -15.23 27.96 13.03
C ASN A 123 -15.24 29.19 13.94
N GLN A 124 -14.82 30.34 13.40
CA GLN A 124 -15.17 31.66 13.92
C GLN A 124 -16.48 32.06 13.26
#